data_AF-A0A369Y5L1-F1
#
_entry.id   AF-A0A369Y5L1-F1
#
_cell.length_a   1.000
_cell.length_b   1.000
_cell.length_c   1.000
_cell.angle_alpha   90.00
_cell.angle_beta   90.00
_cell.angle_gamma   90.00
#
_symmetry.space_group_name_H-M   'P 1'
#
loop_
_entity.id
_entity.type
_entity.pdbx_description
1 polymer ?
#
loop_
_entity_poly.entity_id
_entity_poly.type
_entity_poly.pdbx_seq_one_letter_code
_entity_poly.pdbx_strand_id
1 'polypeptide(L)'
;MARYRKIDNKIKKEIKKAYEAGMDLIDISLQYMINYGTLRNLSSKDGWIKGKSKAILQQAFIEDDMSKRVELRDKVITDYRTLHQSNLAYLMELNKSGTKPKVKSYEEALKNRIQATAELYKLGKELFSIQTPSEKIELQLRQIKFEEGKKAIEKRKGIMFMDEDEEE
;
A
#
# COMPACT_ATOMS: atom_id res chain seq x y z
N MET A 1 -35.86 -4.71 21.55
CA MET A 1 -35.01 -5.69 20.83
C MET A 1 -34.67 -5.13 19.46
N ALA A 2 -33.39 -4.87 19.19
CA ALA A 2 -32.95 -4.29 17.92
C ALA A 2 -33.14 -5.31 16.78
N ARG A 3 -33.94 -4.95 15.76
CA ARG A 3 -34.14 -5.76 14.55
C ARG A 3 -32.80 -5.85 13.82
N TYR A 4 -32.28 -7.07 13.63
CA TYR A 4 -31.12 -7.32 12.78
C TYR A 4 -31.38 -6.70 11.40
N ARG A 5 -30.51 -5.79 10.95
CA ARG A 5 -30.51 -5.33 9.55
C ARG A 5 -30.38 -6.56 8.68
N LYS A 6 -31.37 -6.79 7.81
CA LYS A 6 -31.38 -7.92 6.88
C LYS A 6 -30.17 -7.76 5.96
N ILE A 7 -29.24 -8.73 6.03
CA ILE A 7 -28.04 -8.74 5.19
C ILE A 7 -28.50 -8.84 3.74
N ASP A 8 -27.92 -8.00 2.88
CA ASP A 8 -28.22 -8.03 1.45
C ASP A 8 -27.83 -9.38 0.84
N ASN A 9 -28.65 -9.88 -0.09
CA ASN A 9 -28.44 -11.17 -0.75
C ASN A 9 -27.12 -11.21 -1.54
N LYS A 10 -26.64 -10.06 -2.03
CA LYS A 10 -25.34 -9.96 -2.71
C LYS A 10 -24.19 -10.23 -1.72
N ILE A 11 -24.20 -9.53 -0.59
CA ILE A 11 -23.21 -9.69 0.48
C ILE A 11 -23.24 -11.12 1.03
N LYS A 12 -24.43 -11.73 1.18
CA LYS A 12 -24.56 -13.12 1.61
C LYS A 12 -23.87 -14.11 0.65
N LYS A 13 -23.97 -13.89 -0.66
CA LYS A 13 -23.28 -14.72 -1.67
C LYS A 13 -21.76 -14.57 -1.61
N GLU A 14 -21.27 -13.34 -1.45
CA GLU A 14 -19.83 -13.05 -1.33
C GLU A 14 -19.24 -13.70 -0.07
N ILE A 15 -19.94 -13.60 1.06
CA ILE A 15 -19.56 -14.23 2.32
C ILE A 15 -19.53 -15.75 2.21
N LYS A 16 -20.56 -16.36 1.61
CA LYS A 16 -20.61 -17.81 1.38
C LYS A 16 -19.40 -18.26 0.56
N LYS A 17 -19.10 -17.56 -0.54
CA LYS A 17 -17.94 -17.85 -1.40
C LYS A 17 -16.62 -17.73 -0.65
N ALA A 18 -16.47 -16.72 0.21
CA ALA A 18 -15.26 -16.53 1.03
C ALA A 18 -15.08 -17.68 2.03
N TYR A 19 -16.15 -18.12 2.69
CA TYR A 19 -16.12 -19.24 3.62
C TYR A 19 -15.84 -20.57 2.93
N GLU A 20 -16.47 -20.82 1.77
CA GLU A 20 -16.25 -22.01 0.95
C GLU A 20 -14.85 -22.08 0.35
N ALA A 21 -14.20 -20.94 0.15
CA ALA A 21 -12.80 -20.89 -0.25
C ALA A 21 -11.82 -21.03 0.94
N GLY A 22 -12.32 -21.03 2.19
CA GLY A 22 -11.58 -21.38 3.40
C GLY A 22 -11.33 -20.26 4.40
N MET A 23 -11.89 -19.07 4.18
CA MET A 23 -11.83 -17.98 5.16
C MET A 23 -12.61 -18.35 6.44
N ASP A 24 -12.14 -17.89 7.61
CA ASP A 24 -12.85 -18.20 8.85
C ASP A 24 -14.06 -17.29 9.07
N LEU A 25 -15.10 -17.78 9.76
CA LEU A 25 -16.29 -16.97 10.05
C LEU A 25 -15.94 -15.74 10.91
N ILE A 26 -14.90 -15.84 11.74
CA ILE A 26 -14.38 -14.71 12.52
C ILE A 26 -13.78 -13.65 11.59
N ASP A 27 -12.92 -14.05 10.65
CA ASP A 27 -12.29 -13.13 9.69
C ASP A 27 -13.36 -12.43 8.83
N ILE A 28 -14.35 -13.18 8.36
CA ILE A 28 -15.50 -12.67 7.61
C ILE A 28 -16.32 -11.69 8.48
N SER A 29 -16.51 -12.00 9.76
CA SER A 29 -17.25 -11.14 10.70
C SER A 29 -16.62 -9.76 10.83
N LEU A 30 -15.28 -9.72 10.86
CA LEU A 30 -14.50 -8.49 10.91
C LEU A 30 -14.55 -7.75 9.58
N GLN A 31 -14.33 -8.44 8.46
CA GLN A 31 -14.28 -7.83 7.13
C GLN A 31 -15.60 -7.16 6.73
N TYR A 32 -16.74 -7.81 7.01
CA TYR A 32 -18.06 -7.31 6.62
C TYR A 32 -18.81 -6.62 7.77
N MET A 33 -18.21 -6.49 8.96
CA MET A 33 -18.82 -5.95 10.17
C MET A 33 -20.18 -6.61 10.52
N ILE A 34 -20.26 -7.93 10.40
CA ILE A 34 -21.45 -8.73 10.71
C ILE A 34 -21.18 -9.54 11.98
N ASN A 35 -22.15 -9.60 12.90
CA ASN A 35 -22.01 -10.38 14.13
C ASN A 35 -21.74 -11.88 13.82
N TYR A 36 -20.70 -12.45 14.44
CA TYR A 36 -20.31 -13.85 14.30
C TYR A 36 -21.47 -14.84 14.52
N GLY A 37 -22.32 -14.61 15.53
CA GLY A 37 -23.48 -15.46 15.79
C GLY A 37 -24.49 -15.46 14.64
N THR A 38 -24.61 -14.34 13.92
CA THR A 38 -25.45 -14.25 12.72
C THR A 38 -24.85 -15.08 11.58
N LEU A 39 -23.53 -15.01 11.38
CA LEU A 39 -22.82 -15.80 10.38
C LEU A 39 -22.89 -17.30 10.67
N ARG A 40 -22.72 -17.70 11.94
CA ARG A 40 -22.85 -19.10 12.38
C ARG A 40 -24.24 -19.67 12.11
N ASN A 41 -25.29 -18.90 12.41
CA ASN A 41 -26.66 -19.32 12.14
C ASN A 41 -26.92 -19.44 10.62
N LEU A 42 -26.37 -18.54 9.82
CA LEU A 42 -26.48 -18.61 8.35
C LEU A 42 -25.72 -19.81 7.78
N SER A 43 -24.48 -20.03 8.21
CA SER A 43 -23.65 -21.14 7.73
C SER A 43 -24.27 -22.49 8.09
N SER A 44 -24.81 -22.64 9.29
CA SER A 44 -25.47 -23.88 9.73
C SER A 44 -26.81 -24.10 9.05
N LYS A 45 -27.63 -23.06 8.88
CA LYS A 45 -28.96 -23.18 8.23
C LYS A 45 -28.86 -23.52 6.75
N ASP A 46 -27.87 -22.96 6.06
CA ASP A 46 -27.68 -23.14 4.62
C ASP A 46 -26.61 -24.20 4.28
N GLY A 47 -26.08 -24.91 5.28
CA GLY A 47 -25.16 -26.04 5.10
C GLY A 47 -23.82 -25.69 4.43
N TRP A 48 -23.19 -24.56 4.80
CA TRP A 48 -21.94 -24.14 4.16
C TRP A 48 -20.77 -25.05 4.55
N ILE A 49 -19.90 -25.34 3.59
CA ILE A 49 -18.72 -26.21 3.79
C ILE A 49 -17.47 -25.35 3.71
N LYS A 50 -16.60 -25.40 4.73
CA LYS A 50 -15.36 -24.63 4.74
C LYS A 50 -14.32 -25.24 3.81
N GLY A 51 -13.75 -24.43 2.91
CA GLY A 51 -12.63 -24.83 2.06
C GLY A 51 -11.31 -24.93 2.82
N LYS A 52 -10.33 -25.61 2.23
CA LYS A 52 -8.96 -25.73 2.80
C LYS A 52 -7.99 -24.65 2.31
N SER A 53 -8.42 -23.79 1.40
CA SER A 53 -7.55 -22.90 0.62
C SER A 53 -7.38 -21.49 1.22
N LYS A 54 -7.40 -21.36 2.55
CA LYS A 54 -7.30 -20.06 3.26
C LYS A 54 -6.04 -19.28 2.84
N ALA A 55 -4.90 -19.96 2.76
CA ALA A 55 -3.63 -19.33 2.37
C ALA A 55 -3.67 -18.77 0.94
N ILE A 56 -4.29 -19.50 0.01
CA ILE A 56 -4.43 -19.06 -1.40
C ILE A 56 -5.33 -17.83 -1.49
N LEU A 57 -6.43 -17.79 -0.74
CA LEU A 57 -7.29 -16.60 -0.70
C LEU A 57 -6.58 -15.40 -0.08
N GLN A 58 -5.90 -15.59 1.05
CA GLN A 58 -5.17 -14.50 1.70
C GLN A 58 -4.10 -13.94 0.76
N GLN A 59 -3.38 -14.81 0.06
CA GLN A 59 -2.43 -14.42 -0.97
C GLN A 59 -3.11 -13.61 -2.09
N ALA A 60 -4.24 -14.07 -2.62
CA ALA A 60 -4.99 -13.35 -3.65
C ALA A 60 -5.50 -11.97 -3.18
N PHE A 61 -5.94 -11.83 -1.93
CA PHE A 61 -6.34 -10.53 -1.37
C PHE A 61 -5.15 -9.59 -1.19
N ILE A 62 -4.00 -10.11 -0.74
CA ILE A 62 -2.77 -9.33 -0.61
C ILE A 62 -2.30 -8.86 -1.99
N GLU A 63 -2.33 -9.73 -3.00
CA GLU A 63 -1.98 -9.39 -4.38
C GLU A 63 -2.91 -8.33 -4.96
N ASP A 64 -4.22 -8.44 -4.76
CA ASP A 64 -5.18 -7.42 -5.22
C ASP A 64 -4.97 -6.06 -4.53
N ASP A 65 -4.73 -6.05 -3.21
CA ASP A 65 -4.41 -4.80 -2.49
C ASP A 65 -3.08 -4.20 -2.95
N MET A 66 -2.06 -5.04 -3.19
CA MET A 66 -0.79 -4.61 -3.76
C MET A 66 -0.95 -4.00 -5.15
N SER A 67 -1.71 -4.65 -6.04
CA SER A 67 -1.98 -4.14 -7.38
C SER A 67 -2.68 -2.78 -7.34
N LYS A 68 -3.71 -2.63 -6.51
CA LYS A 68 -4.41 -1.33 -6.33
C LYS A 68 -3.47 -0.24 -5.83
N ARG A 69 -2.56 -0.56 -4.90
CA ARG A 69 -1.55 0.39 -4.41
C ARG A 69 -0.55 0.78 -5.48
N VAL A 70 -0.13 -0.16 -6.34
CA VAL A 70 0.76 0.13 -7.48
C VAL A 70 0.06 1.04 -8.48
N GLU A 71 -1.19 0.73 -8.85
CA GLU A 71 -1.98 1.58 -9.76
C GLU A 71 -2.16 3.01 -9.21
N LEU A 72 -2.47 3.14 -7.92
CA LEU A 72 -2.59 4.43 -7.25
C LEU A 72 -1.28 5.21 -7.29
N ARG A 73 -0.15 4.54 -7.02
CA ARG A 73 1.18 5.13 -7.09
C ARG A 73 1.50 5.62 -8.51
N ASP A 74 1.23 4.81 -9.52
CA ASP A 74 1.51 5.16 -10.93
C ASP A 74 0.64 6.33 -11.40
N LYS A 75 -0.61 6.38 -10.95
CA LYS A 75 -1.51 7.52 -11.18
C LYS A 75 -0.92 8.80 -10.58
N VAL A 76 -0.52 8.77 -9.31
CA VAL A 76 0.07 9.93 -8.62
C VAL A 76 1.34 10.41 -9.33
N ILE A 77 2.21 9.49 -9.76
CA ILE A 77 3.41 9.84 -10.54
C ILE A 77 3.02 10.54 -11.86
N THR A 78 2.00 10.03 -12.53
CA THR A 78 1.51 10.59 -13.79
C THR A 78 0.94 12.01 -13.59
N ASP A 79 0.12 12.21 -12.58
CA ASP A 79 -0.47 13.52 -12.26
C ASP A 79 0.61 14.58 -12.00
N TYR A 80 1.65 14.25 -11.23
CA TYR A 80 2.78 15.16 -11.00
C TYR A 80 3.59 15.44 -12.27
N ARG A 81 3.81 14.45 -13.14
CA ARG A 81 4.46 14.65 -14.44
C ARG A 81 3.67 15.60 -15.32
N THR A 82 2.35 15.45 -15.38
CA THR A 82 1.46 16.33 -16.16
C THR A 82 1.49 17.75 -15.62
N LEU A 83 1.41 17.94 -14.29
CA LEU A 83 1.53 19.27 -13.67
C LEU A 83 2.87 19.93 -13.98
N HIS A 84 3.97 19.16 -13.91
CA HIS A 84 5.30 19.67 -14.26
C HIS A 84 5.40 20.07 -15.73
N GLN A 85 4.90 19.24 -16.65
CA GLN A 85 4.86 19.54 -18.09
C GLN A 85 4.02 20.78 -18.39
N SER A 86 2.88 20.96 -17.72
CA SER A 86 2.05 22.15 -17.87
C SER A 86 2.78 23.42 -17.43
N ASN A 87 3.45 23.39 -16.29
CA ASN A 87 4.27 24.52 -15.81
C ASN A 87 5.42 24.84 -16.79
N LEU A 88 6.09 23.82 -17.32
CA LEU A 88 7.17 23.98 -18.29
C LEU A 88 6.68 24.56 -19.62
N ALA A 89 5.55 24.07 -20.13
CA ALA A 89 4.94 24.57 -21.37
C ALA A 89 4.60 26.06 -21.25
N TYR A 90 4.01 26.46 -20.12
CA TYR A 90 3.71 27.86 -19.84
C TYR A 90 4.98 28.75 -19.80
N LEU A 91 6.05 28.27 -19.15
CA LEU A 91 7.33 28.99 -19.14
C LEU A 91 7.96 29.12 -20.53
N MET A 92 7.86 28.07 -21.36
CA MET A 92 8.34 28.10 -22.75
C MET A 92 7.53 29.07 -23.61
N GLU A 93 6.22 29.15 -23.42
CA GLU A 93 5.34 30.08 -24.12
C GLU A 93 5.65 31.54 -23.75
N LEU A 94 5.85 31.84 -22.46
CA LEU A 94 6.31 33.15 -21.99
C LEU A 94 7.67 33.55 -22.60
N ASN A 95 8.58 32.59 -22.76
CA ASN A 95 9.89 32.83 -23.37
C ASN A 95 9.77 33.11 -24.87
N LYS A 96 8.99 32.29 -25.60
CA LYS A 96 8.75 32.46 -27.05
C LYS A 96 8.02 33.75 -27.40
N SER A 97 7.05 34.16 -26.58
CA SER A 97 6.26 35.37 -26.80
C SER A 97 7.02 36.65 -26.47
N GLY A 98 8.18 36.56 -25.79
CA GLY A 98 8.94 37.72 -25.32
C GLY A 98 8.19 38.60 -24.29
N THR A 99 6.94 38.24 -23.96
CA THR A 99 6.12 38.90 -22.97
C THR A 99 6.49 38.39 -21.60
N LYS A 100 7.48 39.03 -20.98
CA LYS A 100 7.62 38.95 -19.52
C LYS A 100 6.33 39.51 -18.89
N PRO A 101 5.78 38.88 -17.84
CA PRO A 101 4.62 39.42 -17.16
C PRO A 101 4.95 40.84 -16.68
N LYS A 102 4.20 41.84 -17.16
CA LYS A 102 4.41 43.24 -16.76
C LYS A 102 4.03 43.53 -15.31
N VAL A 103 3.33 42.58 -14.67
CA VAL A 103 2.75 42.72 -13.34
C VAL A 103 3.34 41.66 -12.41
N LYS A 104 4.04 42.12 -11.37
CA LYS A 104 4.81 41.31 -10.41
C LYS A 104 4.01 40.20 -9.72
N SER A 105 2.71 40.42 -9.48
CA SER A 105 1.84 39.43 -8.83
C SER A 105 1.67 38.14 -9.64
N TYR A 106 1.75 38.20 -10.98
CA TYR A 106 1.64 37.01 -11.83
C TYR A 106 2.92 36.17 -11.81
N GLU A 107 4.09 36.80 -11.71
CA GLU A 107 5.35 36.06 -11.52
C GLU A 107 5.41 35.41 -10.14
N GLU A 108 4.95 36.10 -9.09
CA GLU A 108 4.86 35.54 -7.75
C GLU A 108 3.86 34.38 -7.68
N ALA A 109 2.69 34.50 -8.32
CA ALA A 109 1.72 33.41 -8.40
C ALA A 109 2.29 32.17 -9.11
N LEU A 110 3.04 32.35 -10.21
CA LEU A 110 3.69 31.25 -10.91
C LEU A 110 4.76 30.59 -10.05
N LYS A 111 5.61 31.38 -9.39
CA LYS A 111 6.62 30.88 -8.46
C LYS A 111 5.98 30.07 -7.33
N ASN A 112 4.93 30.60 -6.71
CA ASN A 112 4.20 29.92 -5.64
C ASN A 112 3.58 28.61 -6.14
N ARG A 113 3.02 28.58 -7.35
CA ARG A 113 2.47 27.36 -7.96
C ARG A 113 3.54 26.29 -8.18
N ILE A 114 4.71 26.68 -8.71
CA ILE A 114 5.84 25.75 -8.92
C ILE A 114 6.34 25.22 -7.58
N GLN A 115 6.51 26.08 -6.60
CA GLN A 115 6.97 25.71 -5.26
C GLN A 115 5.98 24.77 -4.55
N ALA A 116 4.68 25.09 -4.59
CA ALA A 116 3.64 24.21 -4.07
C ALA A 116 3.62 22.85 -4.77
N THR A 117 3.83 22.80 -6.09
CA THR A 117 3.91 21.53 -6.84
C THR A 117 5.11 20.68 -6.36
N ALA A 118 6.25 21.31 -6.09
CA ALA A 118 7.44 20.62 -5.57
C ALA A 118 7.23 20.08 -4.15
N GLU A 119 6.58 20.85 -3.27
CA GLU A 119 6.24 20.44 -1.91
C GLU A 119 5.22 19.30 -1.90
N LEU A 120 4.18 19.39 -2.73
CA LEU A 120 3.20 18.31 -2.91
C LEU A 120 3.86 17.04 -3.44
N TYR A 121 4.79 17.16 -4.40
CA TYR A 121 5.54 16.01 -4.89
C TYR A 121 6.39 15.37 -3.78
N LYS A 122 7.05 16.16 -2.93
CA LYS A 122 7.82 15.65 -1.79
C LYS A 122 6.94 14.88 -0.81
N LEU A 123 5.77 15.41 -0.47
CA LEU A 123 4.78 14.73 0.38
C LEU A 123 4.25 13.45 -0.29
N GLY A 124 3.93 13.51 -1.58
CA GLY A 124 3.51 12.34 -2.36
C GLY A 124 4.60 11.26 -2.41
N LYS A 125 5.87 11.67 -2.46
CA LYS A 125 7.01 10.76 -2.44
C LYS A 125 7.08 9.95 -1.14
N GLU A 126 6.84 10.61 -0.01
CA GLU A 126 6.80 9.99 1.31
C GLU A 126 5.56 9.08 1.46
N LEU A 127 4.37 9.59 1.14
CA LEU A 127 3.10 8.87 1.30
C LEU A 127 3.00 7.62 0.42
N PHE A 128 3.49 7.67 -0.81
CA PHE A 128 3.40 6.58 -1.78
C PHE A 128 4.73 5.83 -1.97
N SER A 129 5.74 6.12 -1.13
CA SER A 129 7.08 5.51 -1.23
C SER A 129 7.64 5.55 -2.66
N ILE A 130 7.46 6.69 -3.35
CA ILE A 130 7.92 6.85 -4.73
C ILE A 130 9.45 6.98 -4.71
N GLN A 131 10.14 5.90 -5.01
CA GLN A 131 11.59 5.89 -5.10
C GLN A 131 12.05 6.10 -6.53
N THR A 132 13.09 6.91 -6.70
CA THR A 132 13.89 6.91 -7.93
C THR A 132 14.70 5.61 -8.05
N PRO A 133 15.15 5.23 -9.26
CA PRO A 133 15.97 4.02 -9.43
C PRO A 133 17.21 4.00 -8.53
N SER A 134 17.89 5.14 -8.36
CA SER A 134 19.06 5.26 -7.50
C SER A 134 18.72 5.04 -6.02
N GLU A 135 17.62 5.61 -5.53
CA GLU A 135 17.17 5.42 -4.15
C GLU A 135 16.76 3.97 -3.87
N LYS A 136 16.19 3.29 -4.87
CA LYS A 136 15.86 1.86 -4.78
C LYS A 136 17.13 1.01 -4.63
N ILE A 137 18.17 1.31 -5.39
CA ILE A 137 19.47 0.64 -5.29
C ILE A 137 20.10 0.88 -3.92
N GLU A 138 20.10 2.13 -3.42
CA GLU A 138 20.60 2.41 -2.07
C GLU A 138 19.84 1.65 -0.98
N LEU A 139 18.51 1.58 -1.09
CA LEU A 139 17.69 0.85 -0.13
C LEU A 139 18.02 -0.65 -0.12
N GLN A 140 18.18 -1.24 -1.31
CA GLN A 140 18.58 -2.64 -1.46
C GLN A 140 19.98 -2.89 -0.87
N LEU A 141 20.94 -2.00 -1.12
CA LEU A 141 22.27 -2.10 -0.53
C LEU A 141 22.24 -1.99 1.00
N ARG A 142 21.38 -1.13 1.56
CA ARG A 142 21.18 -1.05 3.02
C ARG A 142 20.56 -2.33 3.59
N GLN A 143 19.59 -2.92 2.88
CA GLN A 143 18.98 -4.20 3.28
C GLN A 143 20.00 -5.33 3.27
N ILE A 144 20.81 -5.43 2.22
CA ILE A 144 21.89 -6.44 2.14
C ILE A 144 22.84 -6.29 3.32
N LYS A 145 23.33 -5.07 3.59
CA LYS A 145 24.21 -4.80 4.74
C LYS A 145 23.56 -5.16 6.08
N PHE A 146 22.27 -4.89 6.23
CA PHE A 146 21.52 -5.24 7.44
C PHE A 146 21.41 -6.76 7.61
N GLU A 147 21.10 -7.51 6.55
CA GLU A 147 21.03 -8.97 6.57
C GLU A 147 22.40 -9.60 6.85
N GLU A 148 23.46 -9.07 6.26
CA GLU A 148 24.84 -9.48 6.55
C GLU A 148 25.19 -9.24 8.01
N GLY A 149 24.84 -8.08 8.55
CA GLY A 149 25.01 -7.75 9.97
C GLY A 149 24.22 -8.69 10.89
N LYS A 150 22.97 -9.01 10.54
CA LYS A 150 22.14 -9.96 11.28
C LYS A 150 22.76 -11.36 11.28
N LYS A 151 23.21 -11.85 10.13
CA LYS A 151 23.91 -13.14 10.01
C LYS A 151 25.21 -13.16 10.83
N ALA A 152 25.94 -12.05 10.87
CA ALA A 152 27.16 -11.94 11.68
C ALA A 152 26.87 -11.98 13.19
N ILE A 153 25.77 -11.36 13.64
CA ILE A 153 25.31 -11.41 15.04
C ILE A 153 24.83 -12.82 15.41
N GLU A 154 24.06 -13.48 14.54
CA GLU A 154 23.61 -14.85 14.74
C GLU A 154 24.80 -15.82 14.81
N LYS A 155 25.81 -15.67 13.96
CA LYS A 155 27.07 -16.42 14.04
C LYS A 155 27.83 -16.14 15.34
N ARG A 156 27.94 -14.89 15.78
CA ARG A 156 28.59 -14.54 17.06
C ARG A 156 27.84 -15.09 18.27
N LYS A 157 26.51 -15.11 18.24
CA LYS A 157 25.70 -15.77 19.28
C LYS A 157 25.94 -17.28 19.28
N GLY A 158 26.01 -17.91 18.11
CA GLY A 158 26.35 -19.34 17.99
C GLY A 158 27.74 -19.69 18.53
N ILE A 159 28.73 -18.80 18.35
CA ILE A 159 30.09 -18.98 18.89
C ILE A 159 30.12 -18.83 20.42
N MET A 160 29.40 -17.85 20.99
CA MET A 160 29.32 -17.68 22.44
C MET A 160 28.66 -18.86 23.20
N PHE A 161 27.91 -19.73 22.52
CA PHE A 161 27.35 -20.96 23.11
C PHE A 161 28.23 -22.20 22.91
N MET A 162 29.34 -22.11 22.16
CA MET A 162 30.26 -23.24 21.96
C MET A 162 31.54 -23.13 22.81
N ASP A 163 31.86 -21.95 23.34
CA ASP A 163 33.07 -21.74 24.16
C ASP A 163 32.88 -22.07 25.66
N GLU A 164 31.67 -22.44 26.11
CA GLU A 164 31.40 -22.80 27.53
C GLU A 164 31.40 -24.32 27.80
N ASP A 165 31.49 -25.17 26.77
CA ASP A 165 31.35 -26.64 26.91
C ASP A 165 32.67 -27.42 26.68
N GLU A 166 33.83 -26.77 26.53
CA GLU A 166 35.15 -27.42 26.33
C GLU A 166 36.18 -27.14 27.44
N GLU A 167 35.78 -27.21 28.71
CA GLU A 167 36.72 -27.40 29.84
C GLU A 167 36.23 -28.51 30.79
N GLU A 168 36.47 -29.78 30.41
CA GLU A 168 36.57 -30.94 31.33
C GLU A 168 37.96 -31.59 31.23
#